data_AF-A0A0J6S0E3-F1
#
_entry.id   AF-A0A0J6S0E3-F1
#
_cell.length_a   1.000
_cell.length_b   1.000
_cell.length_c   1.000
_cell.angle_alpha   90.00
_cell.angle_beta   90.00
_cell.angle_gamma   90.00
#
_symmetry.space_group_name_H-M   'P 1'
#
loop_
_entity.id
_entity.type
_entity.pdbx_description
1 polymer ?
#
loop_
_entity_poly.entity_id
_entity_poly.type
_entity_poly.pdbx_seq_one_letter_code
_entity_poly.pdbx_strand_id
1 'polypeptide(L)'
;DATGPVHADLPEIDAVFLPELDDKANPLKSKGLGELGICGAGAAVANAVYNATGIRIRDYPLTLDKILEGFTAKETGQRRA
;
A
#
# COMPACT_ATOMS: atom_id res chain seq x y z
N ASP A 1 -3.58 -2.90 19.61
CA ASP A 1 -3.37 -4.34 19.83
C ASP A 1 -2.41 -4.85 18.75
N ALA A 2 -1.91 -6.08 18.84
CA ALA A 2 -1.03 -6.66 17.82
C ALA A 2 -1.81 -7.66 16.96
N THR A 3 -2.82 -7.19 16.22
CA THR A 3 -3.49 -7.98 15.19
C THR A 3 -2.65 -7.98 13.90
N GLY A 4 -2.06 -9.13 13.60
CA GLY A 4 -1.49 -9.39 12.27
C GLY A 4 -2.57 -9.94 11.33
N PRO A 5 -2.40 -9.79 10.01
CA PRO A 5 -3.34 -10.36 9.04
C PRO A 5 -3.36 -11.88 9.12
N VAL A 6 -4.54 -12.46 8.92
CA VAL A 6 -4.72 -13.91 8.74
C VAL A 6 -4.89 -14.23 7.26
N HIS A 7 -4.88 -15.53 6.91
CA HIS A 7 -5.05 -15.96 5.52
C HIS A 7 -6.30 -15.37 4.84
N ALA A 8 -7.37 -15.14 5.59
CA ALA A 8 -8.61 -14.57 5.07
C ALA A 8 -8.50 -13.09 4.65
N ASP A 9 -7.46 -12.37 5.11
CA ASP A 9 -7.28 -10.93 4.83
C ASP A 9 -6.49 -10.66 3.54
N LEU A 10 -5.93 -11.70 2.91
CA LEU A 10 -5.13 -11.56 1.70
C LEU A 10 -6.04 -11.42 0.46
N PRO A 11 -5.88 -10.37 -0.35
CA PRO A 11 -6.53 -10.29 -1.66
C PRO A 11 -5.85 -11.25 -2.64
N GLU A 12 -6.42 -11.34 -3.86
CA GLU A 12 -5.73 -11.99 -4.99
C GLU A 12 -4.38 -11.30 -5.27
N ILE A 13 -3.34 -12.11 -5.54
CA ILE A 13 -1.98 -11.63 -5.79
C ILE A 13 -1.52 -12.17 -7.15
N ASP A 14 -1.28 -11.24 -8.07
CA ASP A 14 -0.71 -11.55 -9.39
C ASP A 14 0.80 -11.32 -9.41
N ALA A 15 1.55 -12.36 -9.77
CA ALA A 15 3.00 -12.28 -9.98
C ALA A 15 3.33 -12.18 -11.47
N VAL A 16 3.70 -10.98 -11.91
CA VAL A 16 4.08 -10.72 -13.31
C VAL A 16 5.60 -10.75 -13.44
N PHE A 17 6.11 -11.71 -14.21
CA PHE A 17 7.53 -11.79 -14.55
C PHE A 17 7.85 -10.93 -15.77
N LEU A 18 8.83 -10.05 -15.63
CA LEU A 18 9.35 -9.30 -16.76
C LEU A 18 10.29 -10.20 -17.59
N PRO A 19 10.15 -10.23 -18.92
CA PRO A 19 10.97 -11.10 -19.78
C PRO A 19 12.41 -10.58 -19.98
N GLU A 20 12.69 -9.36 -19.54
CA GLU A 20 13.96 -8.69 -19.74
C GLU A 20 15.05 -9.23 -18.82
N LEU A 21 16.19 -9.60 -19.41
CA LEU A 21 17.42 -9.88 -18.68
C LEU A 21 18.27 -8.62 -18.60
N ASP A 22 18.76 -8.31 -17.40
CA ASP A 22 19.65 -7.18 -17.17
C ASP A 22 21.10 -7.64 -17.19
N ASP A 23 21.79 -7.35 -18.29
CA ASP A 23 23.19 -7.69 -18.50
C ASP A 23 24.17 -6.79 -17.72
N LYS A 24 23.68 -5.70 -17.11
CA LYS A 24 24.48 -4.76 -16.30
C LYS A 24 24.41 -5.07 -14.81
N ALA A 25 23.41 -5.82 -14.35
CA ALA A 25 23.20 -6.12 -12.94
C ALA A 25 24.36 -6.95 -12.33
N ASN A 26 24.67 -8.09 -12.93
CA ASN A 26 25.79 -8.99 -12.56
C ASN A 26 25.97 -10.08 -13.64
N PRO A 27 27.07 -10.88 -13.62
CA PRO A 27 27.29 -11.94 -14.60
C PRO A 27 26.20 -13.01 -14.68
N LEU A 28 25.43 -13.22 -13.60
CA LEU A 28 24.29 -14.14 -13.56
C LEU A 28 22.99 -13.49 -14.06
N LYS A 29 23.01 -12.19 -14.37
CA LYS A 29 21.86 -11.38 -14.81
C LYS A 29 20.67 -11.44 -13.84
N SER A 30 20.93 -11.70 -12.57
CA SER A 30 19.91 -11.87 -11.52
C SER A 30 19.69 -10.59 -10.71
N LYS A 31 18.55 -10.49 -10.03
CA LYS A 31 18.22 -9.36 -9.13
C LYS A 31 17.59 -9.89 -7.86
N GLY A 32 17.88 -9.25 -6.73
CA GLY A 32 17.19 -9.51 -5.48
C GLY A 32 15.79 -8.87 -5.50
N LEU A 33 14.75 -9.64 -5.18
CA LEU A 33 13.36 -9.16 -5.17
C LEU A 33 12.70 -9.20 -3.78
N GLY A 34 13.38 -9.74 -2.76
CA GLY A 34 12.80 -10.01 -1.44
C GLY A 34 12.20 -8.79 -0.75
N GLU A 35 12.87 -7.63 -0.83
CA GLU A 35 12.40 -6.38 -0.21
C GLU A 35 11.63 -5.49 -1.19
N LEU A 36 11.94 -5.57 -2.49
CA LEU A 36 11.37 -4.67 -3.50
C LEU A 36 9.84 -4.76 -3.55
N GLY A 37 9.28 -5.97 -3.37
CA GLY A 37 7.84 -6.18 -3.39
C GLY A 37 7.09 -5.41 -2.28
N ILE A 38 7.70 -5.25 -1.11
CA ILE A 38 7.03 -4.61 0.04
C ILE A 38 7.25 -3.10 0.09
N CYS A 39 8.36 -2.58 -0.45
CA CYS A 39 8.71 -1.16 -0.38
C CYS A 39 7.59 -0.23 -0.90
N GLY A 40 6.90 -0.62 -1.96
CA GLY A 40 5.81 0.17 -2.56
C GLY A 40 4.41 -0.15 -2.03
N ALA A 41 4.23 -1.28 -1.34
CA ALA A 41 2.91 -1.83 -1.03
C ALA A 41 2.08 -0.89 -0.15
N GLY A 42 2.66 -0.36 0.94
CA GLY A 42 1.95 0.56 1.84
C GLY A 42 1.48 1.83 1.13
N ALA A 43 2.33 2.42 0.29
CA ALA A 43 1.99 3.61 -0.49
C ALA A 43 0.91 3.32 -1.54
N ALA A 44 0.97 2.16 -2.22
CA ALA A 44 -0.04 1.75 -3.18
C ALA A 44 -1.43 1.61 -2.51
N VAL A 45 -1.51 0.92 -1.37
CA VAL A 45 -2.76 0.79 -0.60
C VAL A 45 -3.28 2.15 -0.13
N ALA A 46 -2.41 3.01 0.42
CA ALA A 46 -2.83 4.34 0.86
C ALA A 46 -3.36 5.22 -0.28
N ASN A 47 -2.79 5.08 -1.48
CA ASN A 47 -3.28 5.77 -2.68
C ASN A 47 -4.61 5.20 -3.17
N ALA A 48 -4.82 3.88 -3.12
CA ALA A 48 -6.09 3.27 -3.45
C ALA A 48 -7.21 3.74 -2.49
N VAL A 49 -6.94 3.79 -1.18
CA VAL A 49 -7.89 4.32 -0.18
C VAL A 49 -8.22 5.78 -0.48
N TYR A 50 -7.22 6.63 -0.76
CA TYR A 50 -7.47 8.02 -1.13
C TYR A 50 -8.27 8.14 -2.42
N ASN A 51 -7.97 7.34 -3.44
CA ASN A 51 -8.72 7.35 -4.70
C ASN A 51 -10.20 6.96 -4.48
N ALA A 52 -10.47 5.99 -3.61
CA ALA A 52 -11.82 5.52 -3.32
C ALA A 52 -12.63 6.48 -2.43
N THR A 53 -11.99 7.16 -1.49
CA THR A 53 -12.67 7.92 -0.41
C THR A 53 -12.44 9.43 -0.48
N GLY A 54 -11.40 9.86 -1.19
CA GLY A 54 -10.84 11.22 -1.15
C GLY A 54 -10.30 11.63 0.22
N ILE A 55 -10.09 10.70 1.16
CA ILE A 55 -9.52 10.95 2.50
C ILE A 55 -8.06 10.54 2.49
N ARG A 56 -7.17 11.47 2.86
CA ARG A 56 -5.73 11.23 2.86
C ARG A 56 -5.25 10.97 4.29
N ILE A 57 -4.82 9.74 4.56
CA ILE A 57 -4.13 9.37 5.79
C ILE A 57 -2.62 9.35 5.52
N ARG A 58 -1.84 10.00 6.38
CA ARG A 58 -0.37 10.04 6.31
C ARG A 58 0.32 9.37 7.50
N ASP A 59 -0.44 9.16 8.57
CA ASP A 59 0.03 8.51 9.78
C ASP A 59 -0.41 7.05 9.78
N TYR A 60 0.56 6.13 9.77
CA TYR A 60 0.33 4.69 9.75
C TYR A 60 0.18 4.15 11.19
N PRO A 61 -0.56 3.05 11.40
CA PRO A 61 -1.28 2.23 10.41
C PRO A 61 -2.53 2.92 9.82
N LEU A 62 -2.96 2.49 8.62
CA LEU A 62 -4.22 2.93 7.98
C LEU A 62 -5.42 2.20 8.61
N THR A 63 -5.80 2.63 9.80
CA THR A 63 -6.89 2.02 10.54
C THR A 63 -8.25 2.62 10.17
N LEU A 64 -9.32 1.87 10.41
CA LEU A 64 -10.68 2.25 10.03
C LEU A 64 -11.14 3.53 10.75
N ASP A 65 -10.78 3.71 12.02
CA ASP A 65 -11.08 4.91 12.81
C ASP A 65 -10.59 6.20 12.13
N LYS A 66 -9.37 6.20 11.59
CA LYS A 66 -8.82 7.35 10.85
C LYS A 66 -9.62 7.67 9.58
N ILE A 67 -10.16 6.64 8.91
CA ILE A 67 -11.02 6.82 7.73
C ILE A 67 -12.38 7.40 8.17
N LEU A 68 -12.99 6.86 9.21
CA LEU A 68 -14.28 7.32 9.73
C LEU A 68 -14.21 8.77 10.21
N GLU A 69 -13.14 9.15 10.92
CA GLU A 69 -12.86 10.54 11.28
C GLU A 69 -12.79 11.45 10.05
N GLY A 70 -12.15 10.97 8.97
CA GLY A 70 -12.03 11.72 7.72
C GLY A 70 -13.38 11.98 7.04
N PHE A 71 -14.32 11.03 7.10
CA PHE A 71 -15.68 11.24 6.60
C PHE A 71 -16.42 12.28 7.44
N THR A 72 -16.37 12.18 8.77
CA THR A 72 -16.96 13.17 9.69
C THR A 72 -16.40 14.58 9.47
N ALA A 73 -15.09 14.71 9.27
CA ALA A 73 -14.44 16.00 8.99
C ALA A 73 -14.90 16.60 7.65
N LYS A 74 -15.08 15.77 6.61
CA LYS A 74 -15.63 16.21 5.32
C LYS A 74 -17.06 16.72 5.43
N GLU A 75 -17.92 16.01 6.15
CA GLU A 75 -19.33 16.39 6.35
C GLU A 75 -19.47 17.72 7.10
N THR A 76 -18.59 17.97 8.08
CA THR A 76 -18.60 19.18 8.90
C THR A 76 -17.84 20.37 8.28
N GLY A 77 -17.27 20.21 7.08
CA GLY A 77 -16.54 21.27 6.37
C GLY A 77 -15.17 21.62 6.95
N GLN A 78 -14.63 20.79 7.86
CA GLN A 78 -13.33 21.00 8.49
C GLN A 78 -12.22 20.44 7.58
N ARG A 79 -11.41 21.31 6.97
CA ARG A 79 -10.22 20.85 6.23
C ARG A 79 -9.12 20.51 7.21
N ARG A 80 -8.68 19.25 7.25
CA ARG A 80 -7.38 18.89 7.86
C ARG A 80 -6.26 19.14 6.84
N ALA A 81 -5.22 19.83 7.29
CA ALA A 81 -4.01 20.15 6.51
C ALA A 81 -3.21 18.89 6.12
#